data_AF-A0A7V9QZ49-F1
#
_entry.id   AF-A0A7V9QZ49-F1
#
_cell.length_a   1.000
_cell.length_b   1.000
_cell.length_c   1.000
_cell.angle_alpha   90.00
_cell.angle_beta   90.00
_cell.angle_gamma   90.00
#
_symmetry.space_group_name_H-M   'P 1'
#
loop_
_entity.id
_entity.type
_entity.pdbx_description
1 polymer ?
#
loop_
_entity_poly.entity_id
_entity_poly.type
_entity_poly.pdbx_seq_one_letter_code
_entity_poly.pdbx_strand_id
1 'polypeptide(L)'
;MAESSTKASGGHHRTWWLFAAVVLVILAGLYVAGWSLTGNRVPNGTAVAGIDIGGLRAETATAKLESRLSDDAATPVEFAHAGETYLLVPRDSGLGIDVEATVRQAGGGRSWNPVRMVDLLFGSGSQVEPVVVVDDNELAAAVDEVSKQLETDPAEPSVRFSAAGTPEITTPVVGLDVDEEAAVESAKAAYLTPSAEGLELPVREIPPSVTPAAFRQARRELIRPAVSEPILLELPGRVVRLPVRAFAPALTMAPVDGQLVASIDAAVLSDRLERLNQRLGARPKDATVLLRGTTPVVVPARPGVALDPAKVADAILPVLAEQGDARSVQVGTTTEEADFTTAEARALKITERVSEFVTFFPYAEYRNTNQARAAELIDQTVLKPGDTFSFNGTVGERTVANGFVKGFIISNGVYAEELGGGVSQVVTTTYNAAFFAGLDDVEHKTHSFYIDRYPLGREATVAYPTVDLKFANNTPYGVLIHAWVVPSTVSTQGEMHVEMYSTKYWDITAGVSERFDFTSPTTRYDPTDTCVANIGYSGFEVDVYRYFRRAGSPELVEKETDHVTYTPSDSVVCT
;
A
#
# COMPACT_ATOMS: atom_id res chain seq x y z
N MET A 1 -124.50 52.21 -44.90
CA MET A 1 -124.92 53.03 -46.06
C MET A 1 -123.68 53.29 -46.91
N ALA A 2 -123.76 53.02 -48.23
CA ALA A 2 -122.75 53.29 -49.28
C ALA A 2 -121.36 52.62 -49.08
N GLU A 3 -120.71 51.90 -50.03
CA GLU A 3 -120.46 52.12 -51.48
C GLU A 3 -119.75 53.47 -51.75
N SER A 4 -118.71 53.62 -52.59
CA SER A 4 -117.93 52.74 -53.48
C SER A 4 -116.48 53.34 -53.58
N SER A 5 -115.51 52.96 -54.42
CA SER A 5 -115.45 52.08 -55.60
C SER A 5 -114.01 51.59 -55.89
N THR A 6 -113.85 50.64 -56.81
CA THR A 6 -112.58 50.14 -57.36
C THR A 6 -111.93 51.08 -58.40
N LYS A 7 -110.59 51.06 -58.50
CA LYS A 7 -109.90 51.06 -59.81
C LYS A 7 -108.46 50.53 -59.71
N ALA A 8 -108.00 49.85 -60.74
CA ALA A 8 -106.69 49.20 -60.83
C ALA A 8 -105.76 49.90 -61.84
N SER A 9 -104.45 49.78 -61.63
CA SER A 9 -103.44 49.77 -62.70
C SER A 9 -102.18 49.03 -62.24
N GLY A 10 -101.72 48.06 -63.02
CA GLY A 10 -100.42 47.41 -62.81
C GLY A 10 -99.32 48.15 -63.58
N GLY A 11 -98.06 48.08 -63.12
CA GLY A 11 -96.96 48.69 -63.88
C GLY A 11 -95.59 48.92 -63.21
N HIS A 12 -95.29 48.42 -62.00
CA HIS A 12 -94.07 48.84 -61.27
C HIS A 12 -93.07 47.75 -60.85
N HIS A 13 -93.27 46.48 -61.22
CA HIS A 13 -92.35 45.42 -60.77
C HIS A 13 -90.97 45.44 -61.47
N ARG A 14 -90.85 45.82 -62.75
CA ARG A 14 -89.55 45.82 -63.46
C ARG A 14 -88.57 46.89 -62.95
N THR A 15 -89.04 48.05 -62.51
CA THR A 15 -88.19 49.12 -61.97
C THR A 15 -87.64 48.80 -60.59
N TRP A 16 -88.40 48.09 -59.75
CA TRP A 16 -87.94 47.68 -58.42
C TRP A 16 -86.81 46.63 -58.50
N TRP A 17 -86.92 45.67 -59.44
CA TRP A 17 -85.82 44.73 -59.73
C TRP A 17 -84.56 45.41 -60.29
N LEU A 18 -84.70 46.44 -61.13
CA LEU A 18 -83.57 47.24 -61.60
C LEU A 18 -82.89 48.03 -60.47
N PHE A 19 -83.68 48.65 -59.58
CA PHE A 19 -83.14 49.39 -58.44
C PHE A 19 -82.44 48.44 -57.44
N ALA A 20 -83.06 47.29 -57.13
CA ALA A 20 -82.45 46.24 -56.32
C ALA A 20 -81.14 45.72 -56.95
N ALA A 21 -81.09 45.50 -58.28
CA ALA A 21 -79.89 45.08 -58.97
C ALA A 21 -78.76 46.14 -58.92
N VAL A 22 -79.08 47.43 -59.08
CA VAL A 22 -78.10 48.52 -58.95
C VAL A 22 -77.57 48.62 -57.52
N VAL A 23 -78.43 48.53 -56.51
CA VAL A 23 -78.03 48.50 -55.09
C VAL A 23 -77.16 47.27 -54.81
N LEU A 24 -77.48 46.10 -55.37
CA LEU A 24 -76.70 44.87 -55.17
C LEU A 24 -75.34 44.94 -55.87
N VAL A 25 -75.23 45.58 -57.04
CA VAL A 25 -73.94 45.87 -57.70
C VAL A 25 -73.12 46.89 -56.91
N ILE A 26 -73.74 47.91 -56.32
CA ILE A 26 -73.05 48.88 -55.44
C ILE A 26 -72.57 48.19 -54.16
N LEU A 27 -73.39 47.35 -53.53
CA LEU A 27 -73.01 46.58 -52.34
C LEU A 27 -71.92 45.56 -52.65
N ALA A 28 -71.99 44.85 -53.78
CA ALA A 28 -70.92 43.96 -54.23
C ALA A 28 -69.63 44.72 -54.54
N GLY A 29 -69.72 45.90 -55.17
CA GLY A 29 -68.58 46.78 -55.44
C GLY A 29 -67.95 47.33 -54.16
N LEU A 30 -68.75 47.79 -53.20
CA LEU A 30 -68.30 48.23 -51.87
C LEU A 30 -67.71 47.08 -51.05
N TYR A 31 -68.26 45.88 -51.17
CA TYR A 31 -67.73 44.68 -50.50
C TYR A 31 -66.39 44.23 -51.10
N VAL A 32 -66.26 44.22 -52.44
CA VAL A 32 -64.98 43.92 -53.12
C VAL A 32 -63.94 45.01 -52.87
N ALA A 33 -64.34 46.29 -52.86
CA ALA A 33 -63.47 47.40 -52.50
C ALA A 33 -63.04 47.32 -51.02
N GLY A 34 -63.97 47.04 -50.11
CA GLY A 34 -63.72 46.81 -48.69
C GLY A 34 -62.71 45.67 -48.49
N TRP A 35 -62.98 44.50 -49.04
CA TRP A 35 -62.08 43.33 -49.02
C TRP A 35 -60.69 43.62 -49.61
N SER A 36 -60.61 44.47 -50.65
CA SER A 36 -59.34 44.89 -51.24
C SER A 36 -58.59 45.94 -50.41
N LEU A 37 -59.30 46.78 -49.65
CA LEU A 37 -58.73 47.82 -48.78
C LEU A 37 -58.29 47.27 -47.42
N THR A 38 -59.06 46.33 -46.86
CA THR A 38 -58.76 45.67 -45.59
C THR A 38 -57.61 44.65 -45.72
N GLY A 39 -57.56 43.90 -46.83
CA GLY A 39 -56.42 43.05 -47.17
C GLY A 39 -56.04 42.04 -46.08
N ASN A 40 -54.76 42.03 -45.69
CA ASN A 40 -54.18 41.22 -44.61
C ASN A 40 -53.85 42.09 -43.36
N ARG A 41 -54.64 43.13 -43.07
CA ARG A 41 -54.39 44.01 -41.93
C ARG A 41 -54.94 43.46 -40.62
N VAL A 42 -54.30 43.87 -39.52
CA VAL A 42 -54.76 43.66 -38.14
C VAL A 42 -55.82 44.73 -37.79
N PRO A 43 -56.84 44.44 -36.96
CA PRO A 43 -57.85 45.44 -36.57
C PRO A 43 -57.27 46.65 -35.86
N ASN A 44 -57.86 47.83 -36.11
CA ASN A 44 -57.43 49.06 -35.47
C ASN A 44 -57.58 48.98 -33.95
N GLY A 45 -56.58 49.49 -33.21
CA GLY A 45 -56.53 49.44 -31.75
C GLY A 45 -56.13 48.09 -31.15
N THR A 46 -55.82 47.07 -31.96
CA THR A 46 -55.32 45.79 -31.43
C THR A 46 -53.88 45.91 -30.95
N ALA A 47 -53.62 45.45 -29.73
CA ALA A 47 -52.29 45.40 -29.14
C ALA A 47 -51.98 44.00 -28.61
N VAL A 48 -50.68 43.64 -28.63
CA VAL A 48 -50.15 42.37 -28.11
C VAL A 48 -49.11 42.70 -27.06
N ALA A 49 -49.30 42.22 -25.83
CA ALA A 49 -48.44 42.57 -24.68
C ALA A 49 -48.14 44.08 -24.56
N GLY A 50 -49.15 44.93 -24.81
CA GLY A 50 -49.00 46.40 -24.81
C GLY A 50 -48.39 47.01 -26.07
N ILE A 51 -47.91 46.22 -27.03
CA ILE A 51 -47.40 46.68 -28.33
C ILE A 51 -48.57 46.85 -29.31
N ASP A 52 -48.91 48.09 -29.65
CA ASP A 52 -49.94 48.40 -30.66
C ASP A 52 -49.51 47.89 -32.05
N ILE A 53 -50.32 47.03 -32.66
CA ILE A 53 -50.14 46.49 -34.02
C ILE A 53 -51.32 46.83 -34.94
N GLY A 54 -52.29 47.62 -34.45
CA GLY A 54 -53.53 47.86 -35.16
C GLY A 54 -53.35 48.62 -36.48
N GLY A 55 -54.11 48.20 -37.50
CA GLY A 55 -54.08 48.81 -38.85
C GLY A 55 -52.84 48.48 -39.69
N LEU A 56 -51.81 47.84 -39.11
CA LEU A 56 -50.64 47.34 -39.85
C LEU A 56 -51.02 46.13 -40.72
N ARG A 57 -50.29 45.91 -41.82
CA ARG A 57 -50.33 44.64 -42.56
C ARG A 57 -49.63 43.56 -41.74
N ALA A 58 -50.06 42.31 -41.87
CA ALA A 58 -49.50 41.14 -41.17
C ALA A 58 -47.97 41.15 -41.14
N GLU A 59 -47.30 41.21 -42.29
CA GLU A 59 -45.83 41.24 -42.40
C GLU A 59 -45.17 42.38 -41.57
N THR A 60 -45.78 43.56 -41.53
CA THR A 60 -45.28 44.72 -40.77
C THR A 60 -45.61 44.60 -39.28
N ALA A 61 -46.72 43.96 -38.93
CA ALA A 61 -47.06 43.63 -37.55
C ALA A 61 -46.10 42.57 -36.99
N THR A 62 -45.80 41.51 -37.76
CA THR A 62 -44.82 40.47 -37.43
C THR A 62 -43.46 41.09 -37.16
N ALA A 63 -42.88 41.84 -38.11
CA ALA A 63 -41.57 42.48 -37.91
C ALA A 63 -41.54 43.48 -36.73
N LYS A 64 -42.66 44.16 -36.44
CA LYS A 64 -42.77 45.07 -35.28
C LYS A 64 -42.83 44.31 -33.94
N LEU A 65 -43.48 43.15 -33.90
CA LEU A 65 -43.52 42.29 -32.73
C LEU A 65 -42.21 41.53 -32.54
N GLU A 66 -41.63 40.94 -33.59
CA GLU A 66 -40.31 40.29 -33.54
C GLU A 66 -39.24 41.22 -32.94
N SER A 67 -39.22 42.49 -33.34
CA SER A 67 -38.26 43.49 -32.85
C SER A 67 -38.55 44.05 -31.45
N ARG A 68 -39.64 43.65 -30.78
CA ARG A 68 -40.07 44.21 -29.48
C ARG A 68 -40.32 43.14 -28.44
N LEU A 69 -40.98 42.05 -28.82
CA LEU A 69 -41.07 40.84 -28.03
C LEU A 69 -39.74 40.08 -27.97
N SER A 70 -38.75 40.38 -28.84
CA SER A 70 -37.41 39.78 -28.75
C SER A 70 -36.75 39.96 -27.40
N ASP A 71 -37.01 41.09 -26.76
CA ASP A 71 -36.35 41.53 -25.54
C ASP A 71 -37.08 40.93 -24.34
N ASP A 72 -38.41 41.04 -24.31
CA ASP A 72 -39.26 40.45 -23.26
C ASP A 72 -39.16 38.91 -23.28
N ALA A 73 -39.22 38.26 -24.46
CA ALA A 73 -39.11 36.81 -24.62
C ALA A 73 -37.69 36.26 -24.42
N ALA A 74 -36.68 37.12 -24.24
CA ALA A 74 -35.32 36.72 -23.89
C ALA A 74 -35.05 36.82 -22.36
N THR A 75 -36.02 37.26 -21.56
CA THR A 75 -35.91 37.31 -20.10
C THR A 75 -35.73 35.88 -19.55
N PRO A 76 -34.64 35.57 -18.82
CA PRO A 76 -34.46 34.26 -18.21
C PRO A 76 -35.57 33.91 -17.22
N VAL A 77 -35.93 32.62 -17.17
CA VAL A 77 -36.70 32.08 -16.05
C VAL A 77 -35.71 31.80 -14.92
N GLU A 78 -35.84 32.53 -13.82
CA GLU A 78 -34.98 32.39 -12.66
C GLU A 78 -35.54 31.34 -11.70
N PHE A 79 -34.81 30.24 -11.52
CA PHE A 79 -35.05 29.27 -10.46
C PHE A 79 -34.21 29.61 -9.22
N ALA A 80 -34.80 29.50 -8.05
CA ALA A 80 -34.11 29.66 -6.77
C ALA A 80 -34.13 28.35 -5.98
N HIS A 81 -33.03 28.05 -5.29
CA HIS A 81 -33.01 27.03 -4.25
C HIS A 81 -31.94 27.35 -3.19
N ALA A 82 -32.30 27.27 -1.90
CA ALA A 82 -31.40 27.49 -0.76
C ALA A 82 -30.61 28.83 -0.76
N GLY A 83 -30.99 29.82 -1.57
CA GLY A 83 -30.32 31.11 -1.73
C GLY A 83 -29.40 31.22 -2.96
N GLU A 84 -29.20 30.14 -3.70
CA GLU A 84 -28.56 30.15 -5.03
C GLU A 84 -29.62 30.35 -6.13
N THR A 85 -29.19 30.86 -7.29
CA THR A 85 -30.06 31.16 -8.44
C THR A 85 -29.55 30.50 -9.71
N TYR A 86 -30.43 29.78 -10.39
CA TYR A 86 -30.19 29.06 -11.64
C TYR A 86 -31.01 29.69 -12.75
N LEU A 87 -30.40 29.92 -13.92
CA LEU A 87 -31.01 30.66 -15.01
C LEU A 87 -31.35 29.73 -16.17
N LEU A 88 -32.64 29.63 -16.51
CA LEU A 88 -33.12 28.95 -17.69
C LEU A 88 -33.39 29.98 -18.80
N VAL A 89 -32.56 29.98 -19.85
CA VAL A 89 -32.63 30.94 -20.96
C VAL A 89 -33.69 30.46 -21.97
N PRO A 90 -34.77 31.23 -22.27
CA PRO A 90 -35.88 30.73 -23.08
C PRO A 90 -35.46 30.18 -24.46
N ARG A 91 -34.57 30.91 -25.15
CA ARG A 91 -34.08 30.54 -26.49
C ARG A 91 -33.27 29.25 -26.53
N ASP A 92 -32.64 28.88 -25.42
CA ASP A 92 -31.78 27.70 -25.30
C ASP A 92 -32.54 26.52 -24.63
N SER A 93 -33.82 26.72 -24.32
CA SER A 93 -34.71 25.78 -23.59
C SER A 93 -36.04 25.55 -24.31
N GLY A 94 -36.09 25.78 -25.63
CA GLY A 94 -37.30 25.55 -26.44
C GLY A 94 -38.49 26.48 -26.15
N LEU A 95 -38.33 27.52 -25.32
CA LEU A 95 -39.38 28.48 -24.99
C LEU A 95 -39.34 29.69 -25.94
N GLY A 96 -40.42 29.91 -26.67
CA GLY A 96 -40.52 31.04 -27.60
C GLY A 96 -41.95 31.55 -27.81
N ILE A 97 -42.05 32.65 -28.55
CA ILE A 97 -43.34 33.22 -28.98
C ILE A 97 -43.47 33.01 -30.50
N ASP A 98 -44.52 32.31 -30.94
CA ASP A 98 -44.91 32.26 -32.35
C ASP A 98 -45.60 33.58 -32.72
N VAL A 99 -44.79 34.52 -33.19
CA VAL A 99 -45.25 35.84 -33.63
C VAL A 99 -46.22 35.72 -34.83
N GLU A 100 -46.08 34.72 -35.70
CA GLU A 100 -46.99 34.54 -36.83
C GLU A 100 -48.36 34.00 -36.40
N ALA A 101 -48.42 33.02 -35.48
CA ALA A 101 -49.67 32.61 -34.83
C ALA A 101 -50.30 33.76 -34.05
N THR A 102 -49.50 34.54 -33.32
CA THR A 102 -49.95 35.71 -32.57
C THR A 102 -50.60 36.76 -33.48
N VAL A 103 -49.96 37.12 -34.60
CA VAL A 103 -50.53 38.05 -35.60
C VAL A 103 -51.79 37.47 -36.24
N ARG A 104 -51.84 36.16 -36.54
CA ARG A 104 -53.04 35.49 -37.08
C ARG A 104 -54.20 35.50 -36.07
N GLN A 105 -53.93 35.22 -34.79
CA GLN A 105 -54.88 35.27 -33.67
C GLN A 105 -55.41 36.70 -33.45
N ALA A 106 -54.53 37.70 -33.53
CA ALA A 106 -54.87 39.12 -33.52
C ALA A 106 -55.65 39.58 -34.76
N GLY A 107 -55.93 38.70 -35.73
CA GLY A 107 -56.75 39.01 -36.90
C GLY A 107 -55.98 39.55 -38.11
N GLY A 108 -54.64 39.50 -38.11
CA GLY A 108 -53.76 39.84 -39.23
C GLY A 108 -53.78 38.83 -40.37
N GLY A 109 -54.96 38.60 -40.97
CA GLY A 109 -55.17 37.62 -42.03
C GLY A 109 -56.35 37.99 -42.93
N ARG A 110 -56.30 37.56 -44.20
CA ARG A 110 -57.32 37.91 -45.19
C ARG A 110 -58.61 37.15 -44.92
N SER A 111 -59.74 37.86 -44.82
CA SER A 111 -61.04 37.28 -44.53
C SER A 111 -62.14 37.81 -45.45
N TRP A 112 -63.09 36.93 -45.78
CA TRP A 112 -64.31 37.26 -46.51
C TRP A 112 -65.51 37.51 -45.56
N ASN A 113 -65.29 37.67 -44.25
CA ASN A 113 -66.37 38.00 -43.33
C ASN A 113 -66.64 39.52 -43.32
N PRO A 114 -67.84 40.00 -43.72
CA PRO A 114 -68.15 41.43 -43.77
C PRO A 114 -68.15 42.12 -42.40
N VAL A 115 -68.44 41.41 -41.30
CA VAL A 115 -68.38 41.97 -39.94
C VAL A 115 -66.94 42.37 -39.61
N ARG A 116 -65.99 41.46 -39.86
CA ARG A 116 -64.56 41.73 -39.70
C ARG A 116 -64.06 42.88 -40.58
N MET A 117 -64.65 43.12 -41.75
CA MET A 117 -64.30 44.29 -42.58
C MET A 117 -64.71 45.62 -41.93
N VAL A 118 -65.79 45.63 -41.14
CA VAL A 118 -66.22 46.79 -40.35
C VAL A 118 -65.33 46.94 -39.12
N ASP A 119 -65.04 45.85 -38.40
CA ASP A 119 -64.16 45.87 -37.22
C ASP A 119 -62.73 46.35 -37.56
N LEU A 120 -62.21 45.96 -38.73
CA LEU A 120 -60.90 46.43 -39.24
C LEU A 120 -60.85 47.95 -39.48
N LEU A 121 -62.00 48.62 -39.63
CA LEU A 121 -62.09 50.06 -39.92
C LEU A 121 -62.57 50.90 -38.73
N PHE A 122 -63.50 50.36 -37.92
CA PHE A 122 -64.22 51.08 -36.86
C PHE A 122 -64.22 50.36 -35.50
N GLY A 123 -63.53 49.22 -35.37
CA GLY A 123 -63.42 48.49 -34.11
C GLY A 123 -62.67 49.25 -33.02
N SER A 124 -62.97 48.94 -31.76
CA SER A 124 -62.39 49.57 -30.58
C SER A 124 -61.05 48.96 -30.11
N GLY A 125 -60.46 48.07 -30.90
CA GLY A 125 -59.29 47.29 -30.51
C GLY A 125 -59.56 46.15 -29.54
N SER A 126 -58.55 45.30 -29.37
CA SER A 126 -58.52 44.21 -28.39
C SER A 126 -57.08 43.99 -27.91
N GLN A 127 -56.90 43.64 -26.63
CA GLN A 127 -55.63 43.09 -26.14
C GLN A 127 -55.60 41.61 -26.48
N VAL A 128 -54.47 41.13 -27.00
CA VAL A 128 -54.28 39.74 -27.41
C VAL A 128 -52.98 39.23 -26.78
N GLU A 129 -53.06 38.13 -26.05
CA GLU A 129 -51.89 37.49 -25.45
C GLU A 129 -51.02 36.83 -26.54
N PRO A 130 -49.68 36.87 -26.41
CA PRO A 130 -48.78 36.17 -27.32
C PRO A 130 -49.02 34.66 -27.32
N VAL A 131 -48.95 34.03 -28.49
CA VAL A 131 -48.98 32.57 -28.62
C VAL A 131 -47.60 32.03 -28.30
N VAL A 132 -47.46 31.34 -27.17
CA VAL A 132 -46.23 30.65 -26.80
C VAL A 132 -46.12 29.32 -27.56
N VAL A 133 -44.90 29.01 -27.98
CA VAL A 133 -44.48 27.68 -28.46
C VAL A 133 -43.44 27.14 -27.49
N VAL A 134 -43.59 25.87 -27.15
CA VAL A 134 -42.67 25.13 -26.28
C VAL A 134 -42.23 23.88 -27.04
N ASP A 135 -40.92 23.65 -27.15
CA ASP A 135 -40.40 22.30 -27.43
C ASP A 135 -40.17 21.59 -26.09
N ASP A 136 -41.03 20.62 -25.78
CA ASP A 136 -40.96 19.88 -24.51
C ASP A 136 -39.61 19.12 -24.33
N ASN A 137 -38.90 18.78 -25.42
CA ASN A 137 -37.62 18.06 -25.33
C ASN A 137 -36.46 19.01 -25.03
N GLU A 138 -36.42 20.18 -25.69
CA GLU A 138 -35.41 21.21 -25.41
C GLU A 138 -35.60 21.80 -24.01
N LEU A 139 -36.84 21.97 -23.56
CA LEU A 139 -37.15 22.42 -22.20
C LEU A 139 -36.76 21.39 -21.14
N ALA A 140 -37.08 20.10 -21.37
CA ALA A 140 -36.65 19.03 -20.46
C ALA A 140 -35.11 18.94 -20.38
N ALA A 141 -34.40 19.05 -21.50
CA ALA A 141 -32.93 19.03 -21.53
C ALA A 141 -32.31 20.24 -20.80
N ALA A 142 -32.93 21.42 -20.87
CA ALA A 142 -32.49 22.60 -20.12
C ALA A 142 -32.76 22.46 -18.61
N VAL A 143 -33.87 21.83 -18.22
CA VAL A 143 -34.18 21.52 -16.80
C VAL A 143 -33.23 20.44 -16.26
N ASP A 144 -32.91 19.38 -17.02
CA ASP A 144 -31.90 18.37 -16.69
C ASP A 144 -30.52 19.03 -16.43
N GLU A 145 -30.09 19.99 -17.26
CA GLU A 145 -28.80 20.69 -17.05
C GLU A 145 -28.79 21.63 -15.83
N VAL A 146 -29.94 22.19 -15.44
CA VAL A 146 -30.09 22.87 -14.13
C VAL A 146 -30.07 21.86 -12.99
N SER A 147 -30.72 20.71 -13.16
CA SER A 147 -30.84 19.66 -12.15
C SER A 147 -29.48 19.07 -11.77
N LYS A 148 -28.63 18.74 -12.75
CA LYS A 148 -27.25 18.27 -12.51
C LYS A 148 -26.37 19.20 -11.67
N GLN A 149 -26.72 20.49 -11.55
CA GLN A 149 -25.97 21.46 -10.73
C GLN A 149 -26.43 21.51 -9.26
N LEU A 150 -27.59 20.93 -8.95
CA LEU A 150 -28.17 20.88 -7.60
C LEU A 150 -28.27 19.45 -7.05
N GLU A 151 -28.42 18.46 -7.93
CA GLU A 151 -28.51 17.06 -7.56
C GLU A 151 -27.26 16.56 -6.85
N THR A 152 -27.46 15.88 -5.73
CA THR A 152 -26.40 15.40 -4.86
C THR A 152 -26.79 14.05 -4.27
N ASP A 153 -25.90 13.07 -4.40
CA ASP A 153 -26.08 11.78 -3.74
C ASP A 153 -26.08 11.93 -2.21
N PRO A 154 -26.94 11.17 -1.47
CA PRO A 154 -26.91 11.17 -0.02
C PRO A 154 -25.57 10.61 0.50
N ALA A 155 -24.90 11.37 1.36
CA ALA A 155 -23.69 10.90 2.02
C ALA A 155 -24.05 10.05 3.24
N GLU A 156 -23.70 8.76 3.20
CA GLU A 156 -23.95 7.84 4.31
C GLU A 156 -22.98 8.05 5.49
N PRO A 157 -23.42 7.78 6.74
CA PRO A 157 -22.55 7.83 7.89
C PRO A 157 -21.61 6.61 7.89
N SER A 158 -20.30 6.87 7.97
CA SER A 158 -19.28 5.83 8.23
C SER A 158 -18.60 6.08 9.57
N VAL A 159 -18.06 5.03 10.19
CA VAL A 159 -17.30 5.14 11.44
C VAL A 159 -15.96 4.46 11.29
N ARG A 160 -14.89 5.20 11.54
CA ARG A 160 -13.52 4.68 11.72
C ARG A 160 -13.10 4.88 13.17
N PHE A 161 -12.02 4.23 13.61
CA PHE A 161 -11.53 4.39 14.98
C PHE A 161 -10.04 4.73 15.01
N SER A 162 -9.69 5.69 15.85
CA SER A 162 -8.29 6.02 16.13
C SER A 162 -7.60 4.87 16.90
N ALA A 163 -6.27 4.93 17.01
CA ALA A 163 -5.52 3.98 17.84
C ALA A 163 -5.86 4.02 19.35
N ALA A 164 -6.59 5.04 19.81
CA ALA A 164 -7.13 5.12 21.17
C ALA A 164 -8.52 4.47 21.31
N GLY A 165 -9.14 4.04 20.21
CA GLY A 165 -10.55 3.61 20.17
C GLY A 165 -11.54 4.77 20.09
N THR A 166 -11.11 6.00 19.77
CA THR A 166 -12.05 7.11 19.57
C THR A 166 -12.77 6.94 18.24
N PRO A 167 -14.12 6.91 18.19
CA PRO A 167 -14.86 6.85 16.94
C PRO A 167 -14.80 8.19 16.20
N GLU A 168 -14.37 8.13 14.94
CA GLU A 168 -14.36 9.22 13.97
C GLU A 168 -15.53 8.96 13.01
N ILE A 169 -16.55 9.83 13.07
CA ILE A 169 -17.83 9.63 12.37
C ILE A 169 -17.90 10.60 11.19
N THR A 170 -18.16 10.09 9.99
CA THR A 170 -18.55 10.90 8.83
C THR A 170 -19.95 11.45 9.06
N THR A 171 -20.12 12.76 9.00
CA THR A 171 -21.44 13.40 9.08
C THR A 171 -22.29 12.99 7.87
N PRO A 172 -23.48 12.43 8.06
CA PRO A 172 -24.37 12.11 6.94
C PRO A 172 -24.95 13.40 6.33
N VAL A 173 -25.17 13.39 5.02
CA VAL A 173 -25.73 14.52 4.25
C VAL A 173 -26.95 14.02 3.49
N VAL A 174 -28.05 14.78 3.55
CA VAL A 174 -29.26 14.52 2.77
C VAL A 174 -28.97 14.87 1.30
N GLY A 175 -29.26 13.95 0.40
CA GLY A 175 -29.14 14.18 -1.04
C GLY A 175 -30.33 14.96 -1.59
N LEU A 176 -30.15 15.58 -2.74
CA LEU A 176 -31.19 16.31 -3.46
C LEU A 176 -31.39 15.69 -4.86
N ASP A 177 -32.65 15.64 -5.26
CA ASP A 177 -33.18 15.08 -6.51
C ASP A 177 -34.21 16.09 -7.03
N VAL A 178 -34.13 16.50 -8.30
CA VAL A 178 -35.05 17.50 -8.83
C VAL A 178 -36.28 16.80 -9.40
N ASP A 179 -37.47 17.31 -9.08
CA ASP A 179 -38.70 16.87 -9.74
C ASP A 179 -38.77 17.56 -11.12
N GLU A 180 -38.10 16.96 -12.11
CA GLU A 180 -38.00 17.50 -13.48
C GLU A 180 -39.38 17.77 -14.10
N GLU A 181 -40.37 16.91 -13.86
CA GLU A 181 -41.73 17.05 -14.39
C GLU A 181 -42.41 18.29 -13.80
N ALA A 182 -42.34 18.46 -12.46
CA ALA A 182 -42.85 19.66 -11.80
C ALA A 182 -42.05 20.93 -12.16
N ALA A 183 -40.74 20.82 -12.38
CA ALA A 183 -39.88 21.94 -12.76
C ALA A 183 -40.18 22.43 -14.19
N VAL A 184 -40.38 21.52 -15.16
CA VAL A 184 -40.79 21.84 -16.53
C VAL A 184 -42.15 22.54 -16.56
N GLU A 185 -43.16 22.04 -15.85
CA GLU A 185 -44.48 22.68 -15.80
C GLU A 185 -44.44 24.04 -15.09
N SER A 186 -43.60 24.18 -14.07
CA SER A 186 -43.39 25.47 -13.39
C SER A 186 -42.66 26.48 -14.28
N ALA A 187 -41.68 26.06 -15.09
CA ALA A 187 -41.03 26.92 -16.09
C ALA A 187 -42.01 27.43 -17.15
N LYS A 188 -42.88 26.56 -17.68
CA LYS A 188 -43.95 26.93 -18.63
C LYS A 188 -44.89 27.98 -18.03
N ALA A 189 -45.31 27.79 -16.78
CA ALA A 189 -46.18 28.73 -16.08
C ALA A 189 -45.50 30.09 -15.84
N ALA A 190 -44.23 30.10 -15.42
CA ALA A 190 -43.47 31.33 -15.20
C ALA A 190 -43.20 32.11 -16.49
N TYR A 191 -42.97 31.44 -17.63
CA TYR A 191 -42.81 32.08 -18.93
C TYR A 191 -44.12 32.76 -19.41
N LEU A 192 -45.27 32.14 -19.12
CA LEU A 192 -46.60 32.70 -19.45
C LEU A 192 -47.03 33.85 -18.53
N THR A 193 -46.52 33.91 -17.30
CA THR A 193 -46.82 34.98 -16.34
C THR A 193 -45.58 35.30 -15.51
N PRO A 194 -44.70 36.20 -16.00
CA PRO A 194 -43.47 36.57 -15.30
C PRO A 194 -43.74 37.11 -13.89
N SER A 195 -43.28 36.35 -12.90
CA SER A 195 -43.27 36.75 -11.49
C SER A 195 -42.06 37.65 -11.20
N ALA A 196 -42.21 38.61 -10.29
CA ALA A 196 -41.09 39.40 -9.76
C ALA A 196 -40.35 38.70 -8.61
N GLU A 197 -40.92 37.61 -8.09
CA GLU A 197 -40.29 36.71 -7.12
C GLU A 197 -39.91 35.42 -7.89
N GLY A 198 -38.62 35.03 -7.81
CA GLY A 198 -38.09 33.88 -8.53
C GLY A 198 -38.76 32.55 -8.16
N LEU A 199 -38.64 31.56 -9.04
CA LEU A 199 -39.36 30.30 -8.93
C LEU A 199 -38.60 29.30 -8.05
N GLU A 200 -39.15 28.90 -6.91
CA GLU A 200 -38.58 27.80 -6.12
C GLU A 200 -38.55 26.51 -6.95
N LEU A 201 -37.37 25.93 -7.13
CA LEU A 201 -37.21 24.68 -7.88
C LEU A 201 -37.78 23.52 -7.05
N PRO A 202 -38.70 22.70 -7.59
CA PRO A 202 -39.28 21.58 -6.85
C PRO A 202 -38.23 20.48 -6.67
N VAL A 203 -37.77 20.29 -5.44
CA VAL A 203 -36.80 19.25 -5.07
C VAL A 203 -37.41 18.22 -4.12
N ARG A 204 -36.88 17.01 -4.21
CA ARG A 204 -37.16 15.88 -3.34
C ARG A 204 -35.90 15.56 -2.53
N GLU A 205 -36.03 15.59 -1.21
CA GLU A 205 -34.95 15.13 -0.33
C GLU A 205 -34.77 13.60 -0.42
N ILE A 206 -33.54 13.15 -0.68
CA ILE A 206 -33.14 11.74 -0.54
C ILE A 206 -32.43 11.58 0.80
N PRO A 207 -33.09 11.03 1.84
CA PRO A 207 -32.43 10.77 3.11
C PRO A 207 -31.42 9.61 2.99
N PRO A 208 -30.30 9.63 3.75
CA PRO A 208 -29.40 8.49 3.88
C PRO A 208 -30.13 7.23 4.38
N SER A 209 -29.73 6.06 3.89
CA SER A 209 -30.34 4.78 4.25
C SER A 209 -30.20 4.46 5.75
N VAL A 210 -29.09 4.87 6.38
CA VAL A 210 -28.89 4.73 7.82
C VAL A 210 -29.60 5.86 8.57
N THR A 211 -30.84 5.61 8.99
CA THR A 211 -31.65 6.59 9.72
C THR A 211 -30.97 7.07 11.03
N PRO A 212 -31.27 8.30 11.52
CA PRO A 212 -30.76 8.77 12.81
C PRO A 212 -31.16 7.87 14.00
N ALA A 213 -32.25 7.10 13.90
CA ALA A 213 -32.65 6.13 14.91
C ALA A 213 -31.73 4.90 14.88
N ALA A 214 -31.50 4.32 13.70
CA ALA A 214 -30.57 3.21 13.50
C ALA A 214 -29.14 3.58 13.93
N PHE A 215 -28.66 4.77 13.57
CA PHE A 215 -27.35 5.26 14.01
C PHE A 215 -27.25 5.39 15.54
N ARG A 216 -28.29 5.94 16.21
CA ARG A 216 -28.33 6.00 17.68
C ARG A 216 -28.35 4.62 18.34
N GLN A 217 -28.94 3.62 17.68
CA GLN A 217 -28.96 2.23 18.12
C GLN A 217 -27.58 1.59 17.98
N ALA A 218 -27.00 1.59 16.77
CA ALA A 218 -25.64 1.12 16.50
C ALA A 218 -24.61 1.79 17.42
N ARG A 219 -24.79 3.07 17.78
CA ARG A 219 -23.92 3.78 18.73
C ARG A 219 -23.94 3.21 20.14
N ARG A 220 -25.04 2.61 20.60
CA ARG A 220 -25.12 1.96 21.92
C ARG A 220 -24.70 0.50 21.88
N GLU A 221 -25.11 -0.21 20.84
CA GLU A 221 -25.05 -1.68 20.77
C GLU A 221 -23.78 -2.19 20.07
N LEU A 222 -23.16 -1.39 19.18
CA LEU A 222 -21.99 -1.80 18.40
C LEU A 222 -20.80 -0.84 18.54
N ILE A 223 -20.94 0.45 18.20
CA ILE A 223 -19.81 1.41 18.14
C ILE A 223 -19.12 1.57 19.52
N ARG A 224 -19.89 1.68 20.61
CA ARG A 224 -19.34 1.85 21.95
C ARG A 224 -18.74 0.55 22.52
N PRO A 225 -19.43 -0.61 22.48
CA PRO A 225 -18.85 -1.88 22.95
C PRO A 225 -17.65 -2.35 22.13
N ALA A 226 -17.61 -2.08 20.82
CA ALA A 226 -16.50 -2.51 19.94
C ALA A 226 -15.10 -2.09 20.43
N VAL A 227 -15.01 -0.99 21.17
CA VAL A 227 -13.74 -0.40 21.63
C VAL A 227 -13.70 -0.14 23.14
N SER A 228 -14.67 -0.65 23.91
CA SER A 228 -14.72 -0.41 25.37
C SER A 228 -13.64 -1.15 26.16
N GLU A 229 -13.25 -2.36 25.71
CA GLU A 229 -12.25 -3.17 26.40
C GLU A 229 -11.48 -4.13 25.46
N PRO A 230 -10.30 -4.63 25.87
CA PRO A 230 -9.54 -5.64 25.12
C PRO A 230 -10.33 -6.93 24.90
N ILE A 231 -10.13 -7.58 23.75
CA ILE A 231 -10.71 -8.88 23.43
C ILE A 231 -9.76 -9.97 23.97
N LEU A 232 -10.32 -11.05 24.53
CA LEU A 232 -9.54 -12.22 24.93
C LEU A 232 -9.38 -13.16 23.73
N LEU A 233 -8.14 -13.46 23.37
CA LEU A 233 -7.81 -14.50 22.38
C LEU A 233 -7.40 -15.76 23.13
N GLU A 234 -8.21 -16.80 23.01
CA GLU A 234 -7.93 -18.12 23.55
C GLU A 234 -7.11 -18.89 22.52
N LEU A 235 -5.87 -19.21 22.89
CA LEU A 235 -4.92 -19.95 22.07
C LEU A 235 -4.62 -21.29 22.76
N PRO A 236 -4.09 -22.30 22.04
CA PRO A 236 -3.66 -23.56 22.64
C PRO A 236 -2.72 -23.34 23.84
N GLY A 237 -3.20 -23.68 25.05
CA GLY A 237 -2.44 -23.59 26.30
C GLY A 237 -2.22 -22.17 26.87
N ARG A 238 -2.77 -21.10 26.30
CA ARG A 238 -2.63 -19.72 26.84
C ARG A 238 -3.74 -18.77 26.39
N VAL A 239 -4.09 -17.81 27.24
CA VAL A 239 -4.98 -16.68 26.89
C VAL A 239 -4.15 -15.42 26.66
N VAL A 240 -4.49 -14.64 25.64
CA VAL A 240 -3.77 -13.42 25.23
C VAL A 240 -4.76 -12.28 25.08
N ARG A 241 -4.47 -11.13 25.71
CA ARG A 241 -5.28 -9.91 25.54
C ARG A 241 -4.91 -9.20 24.24
N LEU A 242 -5.87 -9.05 23.33
CA LEU A 242 -5.78 -8.17 22.16
C LEU A 242 -6.28 -6.78 22.56
N PRO A 243 -5.39 -5.79 22.79
CA PRO A 243 -5.79 -4.47 23.26
C PRO A 243 -6.47 -3.68 22.14
N VAL A 244 -7.38 -2.76 22.51
CA VAL A 244 -8.12 -1.90 21.57
C VAL A 244 -7.22 -1.25 20.50
N ARG A 245 -6.06 -0.70 20.91
CA ARG A 245 -5.05 -0.12 20.02
C ARG A 245 -4.45 -1.04 18.93
N ALA A 246 -4.68 -2.36 19.04
CA ALA A 246 -4.21 -3.33 18.05
C ALA A 246 -5.21 -3.53 16.91
N PHE A 247 -6.52 -3.50 17.19
CA PHE A 247 -7.56 -3.78 16.20
C PHE A 247 -8.42 -2.56 15.82
N ALA A 248 -8.57 -1.56 16.70
CA ALA A 248 -9.40 -0.39 16.41
C ALA A 248 -8.99 0.37 15.12
N PRO A 249 -7.69 0.59 14.81
CA PRO A 249 -7.30 1.21 13.53
C PRO A 249 -7.70 0.42 12.27
N ALA A 250 -7.94 -0.89 12.41
CA ALA A 250 -8.38 -1.76 11.32
C ALA A 250 -9.91 -1.87 11.25
N LEU A 251 -10.62 -1.46 12.29
CA LEU A 251 -12.08 -1.54 12.39
C LEU A 251 -12.73 -0.37 11.65
N THR A 252 -13.62 -0.69 10.72
CA THR A 252 -14.53 0.26 10.06
C THR A 252 -15.97 -0.19 10.25
N MET A 253 -16.91 0.74 10.30
CA MET A 253 -18.34 0.45 10.22
C MET A 253 -18.95 1.26 9.08
N ALA A 254 -19.64 0.56 8.18
CA ALA A 254 -20.15 1.09 6.92
C ALA A 254 -21.64 0.74 6.75
N PRO A 255 -22.40 1.53 5.97
CA PRO A 255 -23.78 1.23 5.63
C PRO A 255 -23.88 -0.06 4.81
N VAL A 256 -24.74 -0.98 5.23
CA VAL A 256 -25.22 -2.13 4.45
C VAL A 256 -26.70 -2.32 4.80
N ASP A 257 -27.57 -2.34 3.80
CA ASP A 257 -29.02 -2.52 3.96
C ASP A 257 -29.68 -1.59 5.03
N GLY A 258 -29.23 -0.33 5.10
CA GLY A 258 -29.70 0.67 6.06
C GLY A 258 -29.20 0.50 7.50
N GLN A 259 -28.24 -0.40 7.75
CA GLN A 259 -27.61 -0.65 9.05
C GLN A 259 -26.09 -0.42 8.99
N LEU A 260 -25.47 -0.13 10.13
CA LEU A 260 -24.00 -0.09 10.23
C LEU A 260 -23.47 -1.49 10.51
N VAL A 261 -22.74 -2.04 9.53
CA VAL A 261 -22.05 -3.34 9.65
C VAL A 261 -20.56 -3.09 9.89
N ALA A 262 -19.99 -3.83 10.85
CA ALA A 262 -18.56 -3.78 11.16
C ALA A 262 -17.74 -4.67 10.21
N SER A 263 -16.59 -4.17 9.78
CA SER A 263 -15.57 -4.90 9.02
C SER A 263 -14.18 -4.59 9.57
N ILE A 264 -13.24 -5.52 9.40
CA ILE A 264 -11.86 -5.37 9.89
C ILE A 264 -10.89 -5.61 8.72
N ASP A 265 -10.04 -4.62 8.46
CA ASP A 265 -8.98 -4.71 7.46
C ASP A 265 -7.83 -5.59 7.98
N ALA A 266 -7.69 -6.78 7.42
CA ALA A 266 -6.66 -7.74 7.80
C ALA A 266 -5.22 -7.25 7.52
N ALA A 267 -5.01 -6.38 6.54
CA ALA A 267 -3.70 -5.81 6.23
C ALA A 267 -3.30 -4.75 7.28
N VAL A 268 -4.22 -3.85 7.63
CA VAL A 268 -4.01 -2.86 8.72
C VAL A 268 -3.82 -3.55 10.07
N LEU A 269 -4.53 -4.68 10.30
CA LEU A 269 -4.37 -5.50 11.50
C LEU A 269 -3.01 -6.21 11.56
N SER A 270 -2.46 -6.65 10.42
CA SER A 270 -1.18 -7.38 10.33
C SER A 270 -0.02 -6.64 11.00
N ASP A 271 0.22 -5.38 10.63
CA ASP A 271 1.25 -4.49 11.22
C ASP A 271 1.13 -4.33 12.75
N ARG A 272 -0.09 -4.50 13.28
CA ARG A 272 -0.39 -4.33 14.70
C ARG A 272 -0.23 -5.65 15.45
N LEU A 273 -0.56 -6.78 14.80
CA LEU A 273 -0.33 -8.13 15.29
C LEU A 273 1.16 -8.50 15.28
N GLU A 274 1.99 -7.95 14.39
CA GLU A 274 3.43 -8.29 14.36
C GLU A 274 4.11 -8.11 15.72
N ARG A 275 3.84 -6.99 16.43
CA ARG A 275 4.37 -6.74 17.79
C ARG A 275 3.80 -7.68 18.85
N LEU A 276 2.62 -8.25 18.63
CA LEU A 276 2.04 -9.27 19.50
C LEU A 276 2.71 -10.62 19.22
N ASN A 277 2.82 -11.00 17.94
CA ASN A 277 3.51 -12.17 17.42
C ASN A 277 4.97 -12.24 17.90
N GLN A 278 5.73 -11.15 17.85
CA GLN A 278 7.09 -11.07 18.43
C GLN A 278 7.14 -11.45 19.93
N ARG A 279 6.08 -11.14 20.72
CA ARG A 279 5.97 -11.51 22.15
C ARG A 279 5.41 -12.92 22.38
N LEU A 280 4.66 -13.45 21.42
CA LEU A 280 4.22 -14.85 21.44
C LEU A 280 5.36 -15.81 21.11
N GLY A 281 6.42 -15.30 20.46
CA GLY A 281 7.55 -16.08 19.98
C GLY A 281 7.35 -16.51 18.53
N ALA A 282 6.90 -15.59 17.66
CA ALA A 282 6.57 -15.91 16.27
C ALA A 282 7.75 -16.38 15.42
N ARG A 283 8.99 -15.97 15.72
CA ARG A 283 10.16 -16.57 15.09
C ARG A 283 10.51 -17.87 15.79
N PRO A 284 10.69 -18.98 15.06
CA PRO A 284 11.25 -20.19 15.64
C PRO A 284 12.64 -19.93 16.20
N LYS A 285 13.08 -20.81 17.09
CA LYS A 285 14.45 -20.88 17.56
C LYS A 285 14.98 -22.28 17.29
N ASP A 286 16.08 -22.35 16.56
CA ASP A 286 16.79 -23.59 16.31
C ASP A 286 17.21 -24.30 17.60
N ALA A 287 17.31 -25.62 17.49
CA ALA A 287 18.07 -26.40 18.43
C ALA A 287 19.55 -26.05 18.34
N THR A 288 20.31 -26.36 19.38
CA THR A 288 21.78 -26.30 19.33
C THR A 288 22.37 -27.31 20.31
N VAL A 289 23.67 -27.53 20.25
CA VAL A 289 24.40 -28.37 21.20
C VAL A 289 25.39 -27.49 21.96
N LEU A 290 25.18 -27.33 23.26
CA LEU A 290 26.04 -26.53 24.13
C LEU A 290 26.72 -27.40 25.17
N LEU A 291 27.91 -27.01 25.62
CA LEU A 291 28.55 -27.66 26.75
C LEU A 291 27.94 -27.20 28.08
N ARG A 292 27.70 -28.15 28.98
CA ARG A 292 27.44 -27.90 30.41
C ARG A 292 28.57 -28.55 31.21
N GLY A 293 29.54 -27.73 31.62
CA GLY A 293 30.85 -28.26 32.01
C GLY A 293 31.49 -28.90 30.79
N THR A 294 31.90 -30.17 30.90
CA THR A 294 32.49 -30.95 29.79
C THR A 294 31.48 -31.85 29.06
N THR A 295 30.18 -31.73 29.34
CA THR A 295 29.14 -32.60 28.75
C THR A 295 28.35 -31.85 27.67
N PRO A 296 28.31 -32.32 26.40
CA PRO A 296 27.41 -31.79 25.39
C PRO A 296 25.94 -32.01 25.72
N VAL A 297 25.11 -30.99 25.58
CA VAL A 297 23.68 -31.01 25.88
C VAL A 297 22.91 -30.34 24.74
N VAL A 298 21.98 -31.08 24.15
CA VAL A 298 21.02 -30.53 23.17
C VAL A 298 20.09 -29.55 23.87
N VAL A 299 20.16 -28.28 23.45
CA VAL A 299 19.13 -27.27 23.72
C VAL A 299 18.01 -27.48 22.70
N PRO A 300 16.77 -27.79 23.13
CA PRO A 300 15.67 -28.03 22.19
C PRO A 300 15.29 -26.78 21.40
N ALA A 301 14.98 -26.99 20.13
CA ALA A 301 14.30 -26.03 19.27
C ALA A 301 12.97 -25.60 19.90
N ARG A 302 12.50 -24.40 19.54
CA ARG A 302 11.17 -23.89 19.90
C ARG A 302 10.47 -23.43 18.62
N PRO A 303 9.29 -23.95 18.28
CA PRO A 303 8.56 -23.51 17.10
C PRO A 303 8.16 -22.04 17.24
N GLY A 304 8.11 -21.35 16.12
CA GLY A 304 7.52 -20.03 15.98
C GLY A 304 6.01 -20.13 16.16
N VAL A 305 5.40 -19.20 16.92
CA VAL A 305 3.94 -19.15 17.13
C VAL A 305 3.41 -17.77 16.77
N ALA A 306 2.64 -17.69 15.70
CA ALA A 306 2.06 -16.46 15.18
C ALA A 306 0.52 -16.51 15.11
N LEU A 307 -0.09 -15.32 15.21
CA LEU A 307 -1.48 -15.09 14.90
C LEU A 307 -1.61 -14.71 13.42
N ASP A 308 -2.55 -15.37 12.73
CA ASP A 308 -2.95 -15.10 11.36
C ASP A 308 -3.91 -13.88 11.32
N PRO A 309 -3.56 -12.77 10.64
CA PRO A 309 -4.37 -11.56 10.67
C PRO A 309 -5.79 -11.71 10.11
N ALA A 310 -5.98 -12.52 9.07
CA ALA A 310 -7.30 -12.74 8.49
C ALA A 310 -8.16 -13.56 9.45
N LYS A 311 -7.63 -14.66 10.01
CA LYS A 311 -8.36 -15.47 10.99
C LYS A 311 -8.67 -14.71 12.26
N VAL A 312 -7.79 -13.82 12.73
CA VAL A 312 -8.10 -12.93 13.87
C VAL A 312 -9.22 -11.96 13.51
N ALA A 313 -9.17 -11.31 12.34
CA ALA A 313 -10.20 -10.37 11.90
C ALA A 313 -11.59 -11.04 11.87
N ASP A 314 -11.71 -12.18 11.19
CA ASP A 314 -12.96 -12.94 11.09
C ASP A 314 -13.46 -13.41 12.47
N ALA A 315 -12.55 -13.91 13.31
CA ALA A 315 -12.90 -14.42 14.63
C ALA A 315 -13.36 -13.34 15.61
N ILE A 316 -12.80 -12.12 15.56
CA ILE A 316 -13.18 -11.08 16.53
C ILE A 316 -14.46 -10.31 16.17
N LEU A 317 -14.90 -10.33 14.90
CA LEU A 317 -16.11 -9.61 14.46
C LEU A 317 -17.37 -9.93 15.30
N PRO A 318 -17.74 -11.20 15.58
CA PRO A 318 -18.95 -11.53 16.35
C PRO A 318 -18.90 -11.06 17.81
N VAL A 319 -17.71 -11.00 18.41
CA VAL A 319 -17.52 -10.61 19.82
C VAL A 319 -17.28 -9.11 20.01
N LEU A 320 -17.34 -8.29 18.95
CA LEU A 320 -17.21 -6.84 19.07
C LEU A 320 -18.30 -6.20 19.94
N ALA A 321 -19.52 -6.74 19.97
CA ALA A 321 -20.60 -6.23 20.81
C ALA A 321 -20.55 -6.72 22.28
N GLU A 322 -19.85 -7.84 22.53
CA GLU A 322 -19.86 -8.55 23.81
C GLU A 322 -19.02 -7.87 24.91
N GLN A 323 -19.31 -8.19 26.18
CA GLN A 323 -18.62 -7.60 27.34
C GLN A 323 -18.19 -8.65 28.36
N GLY A 324 -17.12 -8.35 29.10
CA GLY A 324 -16.58 -9.25 30.11
C GLY A 324 -16.12 -10.58 29.52
N ASP A 325 -16.43 -11.70 30.20
CA ASP A 325 -15.97 -13.04 29.80
C ASP A 325 -16.57 -13.51 28.46
N ALA A 326 -17.70 -12.94 28.02
CA ALA A 326 -18.28 -13.21 26.70
C ALA A 326 -17.46 -12.60 25.55
N ARG A 327 -16.58 -11.62 25.85
CA ARG A 327 -15.69 -10.96 24.88
C ARG A 327 -14.40 -11.77 24.63
N SER A 328 -14.57 -13.06 24.38
CA SER A 328 -13.50 -14.05 24.23
C SER A 328 -13.71 -14.88 22.97
N VAL A 329 -12.63 -15.18 22.22
CA VAL A 329 -12.70 -16.04 21.04
C VAL A 329 -11.49 -16.94 20.89
N GLN A 330 -11.74 -18.17 20.47
CA GLN A 330 -10.72 -19.16 20.11
C GLN A 330 -10.07 -18.80 18.77
N VAL A 331 -8.74 -18.64 18.75
CA VAL A 331 -7.99 -18.33 17.53
C VAL A 331 -6.90 -19.37 17.31
N GLY A 332 -6.91 -19.99 16.12
CA GLY A 332 -5.83 -20.86 15.68
C GLY A 332 -4.54 -20.09 15.42
N THR A 333 -3.44 -20.54 16.01
CA THR A 333 -2.10 -20.04 15.71
C THR A 333 -1.50 -20.75 14.50
N THR A 334 -0.76 -20.04 13.65
CA THR A 334 0.18 -20.68 12.74
C THR A 334 1.46 -21.02 13.49
N THR A 335 1.99 -22.22 13.26
CA THR A 335 3.27 -22.67 13.79
C THR A 335 4.29 -22.75 12.67
N GLU A 336 5.45 -22.13 12.87
CA GLU A 336 6.61 -22.23 12.00
C GLU A 336 7.62 -23.14 12.70
N GLU A 337 8.04 -24.23 12.06
CA GLU A 337 9.09 -25.10 12.61
C GLU A 337 10.44 -24.40 12.53
N ALA A 338 11.39 -24.83 13.36
CA ALA A 338 12.75 -24.31 13.31
C ALA A 338 13.55 -24.94 12.16
N ASP A 339 14.42 -24.16 11.51
CA ASP A 339 15.29 -24.59 10.41
C ASP A 339 16.23 -25.73 10.83
N PHE A 340 16.58 -25.78 12.12
CA PHE A 340 17.28 -26.91 12.72
C PHE A 340 16.55 -27.43 13.97
N THR A 341 15.98 -28.62 13.84
CA THR A 341 15.06 -29.19 14.83
C THR A 341 15.78 -29.90 15.99
N THR A 342 15.06 -30.10 17.10
CA THR A 342 15.55 -30.92 18.23
C THR A 342 15.86 -32.37 17.83
N ALA A 343 15.20 -32.89 16.79
CA ALA A 343 15.43 -34.25 16.30
C ALA A 343 16.78 -34.34 15.58
N GLU A 344 17.09 -33.39 14.71
CA GLU A 344 18.36 -33.34 13.98
C GLU A 344 19.54 -33.06 14.93
N ALA A 345 19.40 -32.13 15.87
CA ALA A 345 20.42 -31.88 16.90
C ALA A 345 20.75 -33.12 17.74
N ARG A 346 19.77 -34.00 18.00
CA ARG A 346 20.01 -35.31 18.63
C ARG A 346 20.63 -36.33 17.67
N ALA A 347 20.25 -36.29 16.39
CA ALA A 347 20.79 -37.18 15.36
C ALA A 347 22.30 -36.97 15.13
N LEU A 348 22.82 -35.77 15.40
CA LEU A 348 24.27 -35.47 15.36
C LEU A 348 25.11 -36.31 16.33
N LYS A 349 24.55 -36.84 17.43
CA LYS A 349 25.28 -37.69 18.41
C LYS A 349 26.62 -37.09 18.87
N ILE A 350 26.63 -35.80 19.21
CA ILE A 350 27.78 -35.16 19.88
C ILE A 350 27.74 -35.59 21.35
N THR A 351 28.68 -36.43 21.79
CA THR A 351 28.62 -37.13 23.10
C THR A 351 29.85 -36.94 23.98
N GLU A 352 31.04 -36.83 23.41
CA GLU A 352 32.32 -36.82 24.13
C GLU A 352 33.37 -35.95 23.45
N ARG A 353 34.43 -35.58 24.16
CA ARG A 353 35.58 -34.85 23.61
C ARG A 353 36.46 -35.84 22.82
N VAL A 354 36.52 -35.69 21.50
CA VAL A 354 37.27 -36.61 20.61
C VAL A 354 38.69 -36.14 20.31
N SER A 355 38.95 -34.84 20.50
CA SER A 355 40.25 -34.16 20.30
C SER A 355 40.34 -32.92 21.19
N GLU A 356 41.56 -32.54 21.55
CA GLU A 356 41.94 -31.34 22.32
C GLU A 356 43.31 -30.90 21.81
N PHE A 357 43.51 -29.60 21.59
CA PHE A 357 44.81 -29.04 21.29
C PHE A 357 45.02 -27.69 21.99
N VAL A 358 46.24 -27.49 22.48
CA VAL A 358 46.65 -26.30 23.22
C VAL A 358 47.93 -25.75 22.62
N THR A 359 48.00 -24.43 22.42
CA THR A 359 49.25 -23.75 22.07
C THR A 359 49.53 -22.58 22.99
N PHE A 360 50.81 -22.29 23.20
CA PHE A 360 51.26 -21.26 24.15
C PHE A 360 51.77 -20.03 23.41
N PHE A 361 51.54 -18.84 23.99
CA PHE A 361 51.98 -17.57 23.41
C PHE A 361 52.56 -16.59 24.44
N PRO A 362 53.60 -15.81 24.09
CA PRO A 362 54.17 -14.78 24.95
C PRO A 362 53.23 -13.58 25.11
N TYR A 363 53.44 -12.80 26.17
CA TYR A 363 52.66 -11.61 26.45
C TYR A 363 52.82 -10.52 25.39
N ALA A 364 51.68 -10.12 24.83
CA ALA A 364 51.46 -8.82 24.22
C ALA A 364 49.96 -8.52 24.30
N GLU A 365 49.58 -7.27 24.60
CA GLU A 365 48.18 -6.91 24.84
C GLU A 365 47.27 -7.25 23.64
N TYR A 366 47.72 -6.93 22.41
CA TYR A 366 47.00 -7.27 21.18
C TYR A 366 46.75 -8.78 21.02
N ARG A 367 47.64 -9.65 21.54
CA ARG A 367 47.49 -11.10 21.45
C ARG A 367 46.35 -11.60 22.33
N ASN A 368 46.19 -11.04 23.52
CA ASN A 368 45.07 -11.38 24.40
C ASN A 368 43.75 -10.98 23.73
N THR A 369 43.65 -9.74 23.23
CA THR A 369 42.42 -9.22 22.59
C THR A 369 42.07 -9.98 21.31
N ASN A 370 42.99 -10.05 20.35
CA ASN A 370 42.70 -10.62 19.02
C ASN A 370 42.45 -12.13 19.07
N GLN A 371 43.18 -12.88 19.90
CA GLN A 371 42.94 -14.32 20.02
C GLN A 371 41.67 -14.63 20.79
N ALA A 372 41.37 -13.90 21.88
CA ALA A 372 40.12 -14.10 22.61
C ALA A 372 38.90 -13.81 21.72
N ARG A 373 38.95 -12.74 20.90
CA ARG A 373 37.89 -12.41 19.96
C ARG A 373 37.73 -13.46 18.84
N ALA A 374 38.83 -13.96 18.29
CA ALA A 374 38.77 -15.03 17.30
C ALA A 374 38.29 -16.37 17.89
N ALA A 375 38.67 -16.69 19.14
CA ALA A 375 38.19 -17.86 19.86
C ALA A 375 36.68 -17.77 20.15
N GLU A 376 36.20 -16.62 20.66
CA GLU A 376 34.77 -16.33 20.89
C GLU A 376 33.93 -16.53 19.63
N LEU A 377 34.46 -16.15 18.45
CA LEU A 377 33.75 -16.25 17.19
C LEU A 377 33.66 -17.68 16.62
N ILE A 378 34.62 -18.56 16.93
CA ILE A 378 34.57 -19.99 16.51
C ILE A 378 33.96 -20.90 17.58
N ASP A 379 33.86 -20.43 18.82
CA ASP A 379 33.28 -21.19 19.92
C ASP A 379 31.82 -21.58 19.64
N GLN A 380 31.42 -22.76 20.12
CA GLN A 380 30.09 -23.34 19.94
C GLN A 380 29.67 -23.58 18.47
N THR A 381 30.59 -23.55 17.52
CA THR A 381 30.31 -23.89 16.11
C THR A 381 30.00 -25.38 15.97
N VAL A 382 28.86 -25.72 15.37
CA VAL A 382 28.44 -27.10 15.09
C VAL A 382 28.57 -27.40 13.60
N LEU A 383 29.42 -28.36 13.24
CA LEU A 383 29.49 -28.96 11.90
C LEU A 383 28.60 -30.20 11.85
N LYS A 384 27.68 -30.28 10.89
CA LYS A 384 26.93 -31.49 10.56
C LYS A 384 27.81 -32.44 9.71
N PRO A 385 27.47 -33.74 9.59
CA PRO A 385 28.08 -34.63 8.60
C PRO A 385 28.05 -34.04 7.19
N GLY A 386 29.20 -33.91 6.55
CA GLY A 386 29.38 -33.29 5.23
C GLY A 386 29.59 -31.78 5.23
N ASP A 387 29.48 -31.08 6.36
CA ASP A 387 29.76 -29.64 6.42
C ASP A 387 31.26 -29.35 6.37
N THR A 388 31.63 -28.26 5.69
CA THR A 388 33.00 -27.70 5.69
C THR A 388 33.05 -26.43 6.53
N PHE A 389 33.87 -26.43 7.57
CA PHE A 389 34.20 -25.22 8.32
C PHE A 389 35.10 -24.29 7.48
N SER A 390 34.99 -22.98 7.70
CA SER A 390 35.85 -21.96 7.12
C SER A 390 36.15 -20.92 8.19
N PHE A 391 37.41 -20.76 8.56
CA PHE A 391 37.80 -19.82 9.61
C PHE A 391 37.49 -18.38 9.23
N ASN A 392 37.80 -17.96 8.00
CA ASN A 392 37.44 -16.65 7.46
C ASN A 392 35.92 -16.48 7.31
N GLY A 393 35.17 -17.54 7.01
CA GLY A 393 33.70 -17.52 6.94
C GLY A 393 33.03 -17.35 8.30
N THR A 394 33.61 -17.95 9.36
CA THR A 394 33.09 -17.86 10.73
C THR A 394 33.56 -16.60 11.47
N VAL A 395 34.84 -16.24 11.36
CA VAL A 395 35.44 -15.08 12.07
C VAL A 395 35.26 -13.77 11.30
N GLY A 396 35.18 -13.83 9.97
CA GLY A 396 35.07 -12.66 9.10
C GLY A 396 36.35 -11.84 8.99
N GLU A 397 36.20 -10.63 8.45
CA GLU A 397 37.27 -9.65 8.32
C GLU A 397 37.73 -9.14 9.70
N ARG A 398 39.05 -9.03 9.89
CA ARG A 398 39.64 -8.52 11.13
C ARG A 398 39.59 -6.99 11.13
N THR A 399 38.43 -6.44 11.48
CA THR A 399 38.20 -4.99 11.60
C THR A 399 38.03 -4.56 13.05
N VAL A 400 38.19 -3.26 13.32
CA VAL A 400 37.88 -2.65 14.64
C VAL A 400 36.40 -2.84 14.99
N ALA A 401 35.50 -2.77 14.00
CA ALA A 401 34.06 -3.02 14.19
C ALA A 401 33.77 -4.48 14.59
N ASN A 402 34.59 -5.43 14.16
CA ASN A 402 34.55 -6.83 14.57
C ASN A 402 35.40 -7.12 15.83
N GLY A 403 35.80 -6.08 16.58
CA GLY A 403 36.49 -6.21 17.87
C GLY A 403 38.00 -6.50 17.78
N PHE A 404 38.61 -6.42 16.60
CA PHE A 404 40.05 -6.64 16.44
C PHE A 404 40.87 -5.36 16.57
N VAL A 405 42.05 -5.49 17.16
CA VAL A 405 43.04 -4.42 17.33
C VAL A 405 44.28 -4.68 16.48
N LYS A 406 45.09 -3.63 16.29
CA LYS A 406 46.37 -3.74 15.61
C LYS A 406 47.35 -4.60 16.43
N GLY A 407 48.22 -5.31 15.73
CA GLY A 407 49.29 -6.10 16.31
C GLY A 407 50.21 -6.67 15.24
N PHE A 408 51.32 -7.28 15.66
CA PHE A 408 52.28 -7.82 14.71
C PHE A 408 51.75 -9.04 13.96
N ILE A 409 51.81 -8.96 12.63
CA ILE A 409 51.65 -10.04 11.66
C ILE A 409 53.00 -10.34 10.99
N ILE A 410 53.03 -11.35 10.13
CA ILE A 410 54.15 -11.64 9.23
C ILE A 410 53.67 -11.35 7.81
N SER A 411 54.34 -10.42 7.12
CA SER A 411 54.06 -10.04 5.72
C SER A 411 55.35 -10.14 4.92
N ASN A 412 55.34 -10.90 3.81
CA ASN A 412 56.50 -11.10 2.92
C ASN A 412 57.82 -11.51 3.62
N GLY A 413 57.73 -12.20 4.76
CA GLY A 413 58.87 -12.67 5.55
C GLY A 413 59.39 -11.68 6.60
N VAL A 414 58.76 -10.52 6.78
CA VAL A 414 59.10 -9.53 7.81
C VAL A 414 57.91 -9.26 8.75
N TYR A 415 58.18 -8.65 9.91
CA TYR A 415 57.12 -8.25 10.84
C TYR A 415 56.50 -6.91 10.40
N ALA A 416 55.17 -6.86 10.38
CA ALA A 416 54.39 -5.64 10.10
C ALA A 416 53.23 -5.52 11.08
N GLU A 417 52.67 -4.32 11.31
CA GLU A 417 51.54 -4.11 12.22
C GLU A 417 50.22 -4.00 11.44
N GLU A 418 49.32 -4.97 11.61
CA GLU A 418 47.99 -4.98 10.99
C GLU A 418 46.89 -5.41 12.00
N LEU A 419 45.63 -5.22 11.62
CA LEU A 419 44.49 -5.66 12.44
C LEU A 419 44.43 -7.19 12.50
N GLY A 420 44.23 -7.74 13.70
CA GLY A 420 44.21 -9.20 13.89
C GLY A 420 45.59 -9.84 14.05
N GLY A 421 46.65 -9.06 14.34
CA GLY A 421 47.94 -9.60 14.75
C GLY A 421 47.79 -10.68 15.84
N GLY A 422 48.43 -11.83 15.63
CA GLY A 422 48.34 -13.00 16.51
C GLY A 422 47.24 -14.03 16.20
N VAL A 423 46.29 -13.76 15.29
CA VAL A 423 45.17 -14.69 15.00
C VAL A 423 45.64 -16.04 14.42
N SER A 424 46.77 -16.12 13.71
CA SER A 424 47.32 -17.40 13.24
C SER A 424 47.61 -18.42 14.35
N GLN A 425 47.73 -17.98 15.61
CA GLN A 425 47.83 -18.88 16.77
C GLN A 425 46.51 -19.66 16.99
N VAL A 426 45.36 -18.98 16.87
CA VAL A 426 44.02 -19.58 16.95
C VAL A 426 43.83 -20.56 15.80
N VAL A 427 44.21 -20.16 14.59
CA VAL A 427 44.11 -21.00 13.38
C VAL A 427 44.98 -22.25 13.49
N THR A 428 46.24 -22.12 13.90
CA THR A 428 47.13 -23.28 14.15
C THR A 428 46.58 -24.23 15.22
N THR A 429 45.99 -23.69 16.29
CA THR A 429 45.37 -24.52 17.35
C THR A 429 44.13 -25.24 16.82
N THR A 430 43.27 -24.53 16.09
CA THR A 430 42.04 -25.08 15.48
C THR A 430 42.36 -26.17 14.46
N TYR A 431 43.36 -25.94 13.61
CA TYR A 431 43.88 -26.92 12.65
C TYR A 431 44.33 -28.21 13.35
N ASN A 432 45.19 -28.12 14.37
CA ASN A 432 45.64 -29.32 15.08
C ASN A 432 44.49 -30.02 15.83
N ALA A 433 43.53 -29.30 16.39
CA ALA A 433 42.35 -29.90 17.02
C ALA A 433 41.49 -30.68 15.99
N ALA A 434 41.27 -30.13 14.79
CA ALA A 434 40.59 -30.82 13.67
C ALA A 434 41.40 -32.02 13.15
N PHE A 435 42.72 -31.85 13.03
CA PHE A 435 43.67 -32.89 12.63
C PHE A 435 43.58 -34.12 13.54
N PHE A 436 43.62 -33.94 14.87
CA PHE A 436 43.49 -35.05 15.83
C PHE A 436 42.04 -35.55 16.01
N ALA A 437 41.03 -34.78 15.61
CA ALA A 437 39.64 -35.26 15.50
C ALA A 437 39.40 -36.17 14.29
N GLY A 438 40.33 -36.20 13.32
CA GLY A 438 40.24 -37.02 12.11
C GLY A 438 39.35 -36.43 11.02
N LEU A 439 39.19 -35.09 10.99
CA LEU A 439 38.45 -34.36 9.95
C LEU A 439 39.32 -34.19 8.70
N ASP A 440 38.70 -34.08 7.53
CA ASP A 440 39.44 -33.90 6.27
C ASP A 440 39.99 -32.48 6.18
N ASP A 441 41.26 -32.34 5.84
CA ASP A 441 41.86 -31.04 5.55
C ASP A 441 41.48 -30.61 4.12
N VAL A 442 40.84 -29.44 3.99
CA VAL A 442 40.31 -28.93 2.72
C VAL A 442 41.15 -27.76 2.21
N GLU A 443 41.60 -26.91 3.13
CA GLU A 443 42.51 -25.81 2.84
C GLU A 443 43.25 -25.46 4.14
N HIS A 444 44.57 -25.65 4.17
CA HIS A 444 45.42 -24.93 5.12
C HIS A 444 46.66 -24.40 4.39
N LYS A 445 47.35 -23.47 5.04
CA LYS A 445 48.64 -22.97 4.57
C LYS A 445 49.58 -22.76 5.76
N THR A 446 50.76 -23.36 5.70
CA THR A 446 51.83 -23.14 6.68
C THR A 446 52.40 -21.71 6.56
N HIS A 447 53.09 -21.22 7.59
CA HIS A 447 53.88 -19.99 7.44
C HIS A 447 55.12 -20.27 6.58
N SER A 448 55.58 -19.27 5.83
CA SER A 448 56.72 -19.44 4.92
C SER A 448 58.04 -19.79 5.62
N PHE A 449 58.16 -19.49 6.91
CA PHE A 449 59.33 -19.80 7.74
C PHE A 449 58.89 -20.49 9.04
N TYR A 450 59.78 -21.29 9.63
CA TYR A 450 59.47 -22.05 10.84
C TYR A 450 59.30 -21.15 12.07
N ILE A 451 58.23 -21.38 12.83
CA ILE A 451 57.95 -20.67 14.08
C ILE A 451 57.97 -21.66 15.24
N ASP A 452 58.93 -21.49 16.15
CA ASP A 452 59.26 -22.42 17.24
C ASP A 452 58.13 -22.77 18.22
N ARG A 453 57.19 -21.85 18.44
CA ARG A 453 56.01 -22.08 19.30
C ARG A 453 54.92 -22.95 18.67
N TYR A 454 55.04 -23.35 17.40
CA TYR A 454 54.10 -24.24 16.73
C TYR A 454 54.68 -25.65 16.56
N PRO A 455 53.84 -26.69 16.46
CA PRO A 455 54.32 -28.03 16.18
C PRO A 455 54.97 -28.10 14.79
N LEU A 456 56.17 -28.69 14.73
CA LEU A 456 56.95 -28.84 13.49
C LEU A 456 56.10 -29.44 12.35
N GLY A 457 55.94 -28.67 11.26
CA GLY A 457 55.16 -29.04 10.08
C GLY A 457 53.64 -29.00 10.25
N ARG A 458 53.08 -28.71 11.43
CA ARG A 458 51.62 -28.63 11.65
C ARG A 458 51.21 -27.26 12.17
N GLU A 459 51.29 -26.29 11.28
CA GLU A 459 50.89 -24.91 11.53
C GLU A 459 49.98 -24.39 10.40
N ALA A 460 49.12 -23.44 10.75
CA ALA A 460 48.21 -22.82 9.81
C ALA A 460 48.19 -21.30 10.01
N THR A 461 48.33 -20.56 8.91
CA THR A 461 48.20 -19.11 8.85
C THR A 461 46.88 -18.71 8.19
N VAL A 462 46.51 -17.43 8.29
CA VAL A 462 45.27 -16.90 7.74
C VAL A 462 45.44 -15.45 7.31
N ALA A 463 44.86 -15.10 6.17
CA ALA A 463 44.77 -13.74 5.66
C ALA A 463 43.39 -13.55 5.05
N TYR A 464 42.61 -12.57 5.53
CA TYR A 464 41.28 -12.35 4.98
C TYR A 464 41.36 -11.58 3.66
N PRO A 465 40.65 -11.96 2.59
CA PRO A 465 39.87 -13.20 2.40
C PRO A 465 40.66 -14.33 1.69
N THR A 466 41.96 -14.15 1.46
CA THR A 466 42.75 -14.91 0.46
C THR A 466 43.44 -16.18 0.95
N VAL A 467 43.62 -16.36 2.26
CA VAL A 467 44.19 -17.58 2.86
C VAL A 467 43.31 -17.97 4.03
N ASP A 468 42.71 -19.15 3.96
CA ASP A 468 41.78 -19.66 4.97
C ASP A 468 42.31 -20.93 5.66
N LEU A 469 41.62 -21.33 6.74
CA LEU A 469 41.63 -22.69 7.24
C LEU A 469 40.24 -23.29 7.00
N LYS A 470 40.19 -24.39 6.25
CA LYS A 470 38.97 -25.17 5.99
C LYS A 470 39.21 -26.64 6.25
N PHE A 471 38.25 -27.26 6.92
CA PHE A 471 38.22 -28.71 7.13
C PHE A 471 36.78 -29.22 7.06
N ALA A 472 36.60 -30.43 6.53
CA ALA A 472 35.30 -31.04 6.34
C ALA A 472 35.02 -32.16 7.35
N ASN A 473 33.78 -32.20 7.84
CA ASN A 473 33.31 -33.28 8.70
C ASN A 473 32.91 -34.50 7.86
N ASN A 474 33.89 -35.35 7.56
CA ASN A 474 33.73 -36.63 6.86
C ASN A 474 33.12 -37.76 7.73
N THR A 475 32.75 -37.47 8.98
CA THR A 475 32.25 -38.47 9.92
C THR A 475 30.71 -38.56 9.88
N PRO A 476 30.10 -39.69 10.28
CA PRO A 476 28.64 -39.82 10.35
C PRO A 476 28.01 -39.11 11.56
N TYR A 477 28.79 -38.28 12.28
CA TYR A 477 28.40 -37.60 13.52
C TYR A 477 28.66 -36.10 13.39
N GLY A 478 27.96 -35.27 14.16
CA GLY A 478 28.27 -33.84 14.24
C GLY A 478 29.56 -33.60 15.01
N VAL A 479 30.17 -32.43 14.79
CA VAL A 479 31.31 -31.94 15.57
C VAL A 479 30.96 -30.58 16.17
N LEU A 480 31.10 -30.44 17.48
CA LEU A 480 31.03 -29.17 18.19
C LEU A 480 32.46 -28.68 18.47
N ILE A 481 32.81 -27.51 17.95
CA ILE A 481 34.03 -26.78 18.27
C ILE A 481 33.82 -26.04 19.59
N HIS A 482 34.72 -26.22 20.56
CA HIS A 482 34.82 -25.38 21.75
C HIS A 482 36.18 -24.70 21.78
N ALA A 483 36.22 -23.37 21.96
CA ALA A 483 37.46 -22.61 21.87
C ALA A 483 37.52 -21.48 22.91
N TRP A 484 38.67 -21.34 23.59
CA TRP A 484 38.89 -20.25 24.53
C TRP A 484 40.38 -19.88 24.66
N VAL A 485 40.63 -18.75 25.31
CA VAL A 485 41.97 -18.26 25.62
C VAL A 485 42.12 -18.09 27.13
N VAL A 486 43.22 -18.61 27.68
CA VAL A 486 43.76 -18.19 28.98
C VAL A 486 44.71 -17.02 28.71
N PRO A 487 44.40 -15.79 29.16
CA PRO A 487 45.20 -14.62 28.82
C PRO A 487 46.64 -14.70 29.34
N SER A 488 47.59 -14.28 28.50
CA SER A 488 48.98 -14.06 28.90
C SER A 488 49.10 -12.87 29.87
N THR A 489 50.13 -12.88 30.71
CA THR A 489 50.50 -11.74 31.57
C THR A 489 51.98 -11.44 31.43
N VAL A 490 52.45 -10.30 31.94
CA VAL A 490 53.88 -9.92 31.92
C VAL A 490 54.81 -10.98 32.56
N SER A 491 54.28 -11.90 33.37
CA SER A 491 55.03 -12.99 34.02
C SER A 491 54.58 -14.41 33.63
N THR A 492 53.56 -14.57 32.77
CA THR A 492 53.04 -15.89 32.36
C THR A 492 52.71 -15.93 30.88
N GLN A 493 53.01 -17.06 30.23
CA GLN A 493 52.49 -17.34 28.89
C GLN A 493 50.96 -17.42 28.93
N GLY A 494 50.33 -17.07 27.81
CA GLY A 494 48.92 -17.33 27.56
C GLY A 494 48.75 -18.66 26.82
N GLU A 495 47.53 -19.18 26.86
CA GLU A 495 47.19 -20.48 26.29
C GLU A 495 45.98 -20.32 25.37
N MET A 496 46.06 -20.84 24.16
CA MET A 496 44.95 -20.95 23.22
C MET A 496 44.51 -22.41 23.20
N HIS A 497 43.25 -22.66 23.53
CA HIS A 497 42.67 -24.00 23.68
C HIS A 497 41.57 -24.23 22.65
N VAL A 498 41.61 -25.35 21.92
CA VAL A 498 40.51 -25.79 21.07
C VAL A 498 40.22 -27.27 21.33
N GLU A 499 38.97 -27.58 21.61
CA GLU A 499 38.44 -28.93 21.79
C GLU A 499 37.42 -29.24 20.69
N MET A 500 37.37 -30.52 20.29
CA MET A 500 36.35 -31.04 19.38
C MET A 500 35.52 -32.08 20.09
N TYR A 501 34.20 -31.90 20.12
CA TYR A 501 33.24 -32.84 20.69
C TYR A 501 32.44 -33.55 19.59
N SER A 502 32.32 -34.87 19.66
CA SER A 502 31.59 -35.70 18.69
C SER A 502 31.24 -37.06 19.31
N THR A 503 30.99 -38.10 18.50
CA THR A 503 31.14 -39.51 18.89
C THR A 503 32.51 -39.98 18.37
N LYS A 504 33.30 -40.71 19.16
CA LYS A 504 34.64 -41.16 18.74
C LYS A 504 34.56 -42.09 17.51
N TYR A 505 35.12 -41.63 16.38
CA TYR A 505 35.13 -42.33 15.08
C TYR A 505 36.54 -42.73 14.63
N TRP A 506 37.53 -41.88 14.93
CA TRP A 506 38.94 -42.08 14.60
C TRP A 506 39.85 -41.97 15.84
N ASP A 507 40.84 -42.86 15.90
CA ASP A 507 42.02 -42.79 16.76
C ASP A 507 43.21 -42.33 15.92
N ILE A 508 43.42 -41.00 15.88
CA ILE A 508 44.50 -40.37 15.11
C ILE A 508 45.81 -40.39 15.91
N THR A 509 46.90 -40.78 15.26
CA THR A 509 48.26 -40.59 15.77
C THR A 509 49.11 -39.85 14.73
N ALA A 510 50.10 -39.08 15.18
CA ALA A 510 50.95 -38.25 14.33
C ALA A 510 52.44 -38.63 14.42
N GLY A 511 53.19 -38.36 13.36
CA GLY A 511 54.65 -38.39 13.32
C GLY A 511 55.21 -37.20 12.54
N VAL A 512 56.52 -37.01 12.61
CA VAL A 512 57.28 -36.03 11.81
C VAL A 512 58.66 -36.62 11.50
N SER A 513 59.23 -36.29 10.34
CA SER A 513 60.60 -36.66 9.98
C SER A 513 61.64 -35.87 10.79
N GLU A 514 62.91 -36.26 10.64
CA GLU A 514 64.01 -35.31 10.90
C GLU A 514 63.95 -34.15 9.87
N ARG A 515 64.61 -33.03 10.17
CA ARG A 515 64.72 -31.91 9.22
C ARG A 515 65.76 -32.22 8.15
N PHE A 516 65.45 -31.96 6.89
CA PHE A 516 66.35 -32.15 5.75
C PHE A 516 66.39 -30.92 4.83
N ASP A 517 67.19 -30.97 3.77
CA ASP A 517 67.34 -29.95 2.72
C ASP A 517 67.42 -28.50 3.22
N PHE A 518 68.38 -28.30 4.13
CA PHE A 518 68.64 -27.01 4.76
C PHE A 518 69.11 -25.94 3.76
N THR A 519 68.53 -24.74 3.90
CA THR A 519 68.86 -23.55 3.10
C THR A 519 69.30 -22.41 4.01
N SER A 520 70.39 -21.72 3.68
CA SER A 520 70.94 -20.64 4.52
C SER A 520 70.18 -19.32 4.36
N PRO A 521 70.05 -18.51 5.43
CA PRO A 521 69.49 -17.17 5.35
C PRO A 521 70.47 -16.17 4.73
N THR A 522 69.92 -15.08 4.20
CA THR A 522 70.68 -13.91 3.72
C THR A 522 70.48 -12.71 4.65
N THR A 523 71.04 -11.55 4.28
CA THR A 523 70.87 -10.29 5.03
C THR A 523 70.14 -9.27 4.17
N ARG A 524 69.04 -8.73 4.70
CA ARG A 524 68.28 -7.61 4.12
C ARG A 524 68.62 -6.32 4.87
N TYR A 525 68.73 -5.23 4.13
CA TYR A 525 68.84 -3.88 4.67
C TYR A 525 67.55 -3.13 4.39
N ASP A 526 66.93 -2.56 5.42
CA ASP A 526 65.66 -1.85 5.32
C ASP A 526 65.83 -0.41 5.86
N PRO A 527 65.77 0.61 4.98
CA PRO A 527 65.92 2.01 5.37
C PRO A 527 64.60 2.68 5.77
N THR A 528 63.51 1.93 5.96
CA THR A 528 62.23 2.50 6.38
C THR A 528 62.17 2.76 7.88
N ASP A 529 61.42 3.80 8.27
CA ASP A 529 61.11 4.14 9.66
C ASP A 529 60.24 3.07 10.36
N THR A 530 59.64 2.16 9.58
CA THR A 530 58.88 1.00 10.03
C THR A 530 59.71 -0.29 10.21
N CYS A 531 61.02 -0.25 9.96
CA CYS A 531 61.86 -1.44 10.03
C CYS A 531 61.88 -2.11 11.42
N VAL A 532 61.77 -3.44 11.43
CA VAL A 532 61.92 -4.28 12.63
C VAL A 532 63.10 -5.23 12.41
N ALA A 533 64.22 -4.97 13.09
CA ALA A 533 65.42 -5.79 12.96
C ALA A 533 65.23 -7.21 13.54
N ASN A 534 65.75 -8.23 12.86
CA ASN A 534 65.75 -9.61 13.33
C ASN A 534 67.01 -10.37 12.90
N ILE A 535 67.33 -11.44 13.63
CA ILE A 535 68.35 -12.42 13.23
C ILE A 535 67.67 -13.50 12.40
N GLY A 536 68.29 -13.85 11.27
CA GLY A 536 67.81 -14.89 10.36
C GLY A 536 68.19 -16.31 10.80
N TYR A 537 67.51 -17.30 10.24
CA TYR A 537 67.73 -18.72 10.49
C TYR A 537 67.45 -19.56 9.24
N SER A 538 68.10 -20.72 9.16
CA SER A 538 68.01 -21.61 8.01
C SER A 538 66.59 -22.13 7.79
N GLY A 539 66.22 -22.19 6.51
CA GLY A 539 65.10 -22.98 6.02
C GLY A 539 65.47 -24.46 6.00
N PHE A 540 64.48 -25.31 5.88
CA PHE A 540 64.58 -26.78 5.86
C PHE A 540 63.24 -27.38 5.46
N GLU A 541 63.23 -28.68 5.15
CA GLU A 541 62.01 -29.44 4.84
C GLU A 541 61.73 -30.49 5.93
N VAL A 542 60.45 -30.84 6.09
CA VAL A 542 59.96 -31.93 6.95
C VAL A 542 58.75 -32.61 6.33
N ASP A 543 58.64 -33.93 6.54
CA ASP A 543 57.41 -34.66 6.30
C ASP A 543 56.63 -34.82 7.60
N VAL A 544 55.32 -34.55 7.58
CA VAL A 544 54.38 -34.86 8.66
C VAL A 544 53.59 -36.11 8.27
N TYR A 545 53.38 -37.00 9.22
CA TYR A 545 52.59 -38.22 9.02
C TYR A 545 51.34 -38.20 9.91
N ARG A 546 50.19 -38.54 9.35
CA ARG A 546 48.94 -38.79 10.09
C ARG A 546 48.48 -40.21 9.86
N TYR A 547 48.14 -40.92 10.92
CA TYR A 547 47.76 -42.33 10.86
C TYR A 547 46.34 -42.50 11.41
N PHE A 548 45.43 -43.03 10.58
CA PHE A 548 44.02 -43.24 10.91
C PHE A 548 43.78 -44.67 11.34
N ARG A 549 43.18 -44.84 12.51
CA ARG A 549 42.61 -46.11 12.98
C ARG A 549 41.17 -45.92 13.37
N ARG A 550 40.31 -46.92 13.13
CA ARG A 550 38.95 -46.89 13.67
C ARG A 550 39.01 -46.89 15.19
N ALA A 551 38.12 -46.12 15.83
CA ALA A 551 38.00 -46.06 17.28
C ALA A 551 37.99 -47.47 17.90
N GLY A 552 38.98 -47.78 18.75
CA GLY A 552 39.11 -49.09 19.40
C GLY A 552 39.68 -50.23 18.54
N SER A 553 40.15 -49.96 17.31
CA SER A 553 40.86 -50.92 16.46
C SER A 553 42.36 -50.59 16.38
N PRO A 554 43.28 -51.57 16.47
CA PRO A 554 44.70 -51.35 16.21
C PRO A 554 45.04 -51.24 14.72
N GLU A 555 44.11 -51.61 13.83
CA GLU A 555 44.31 -51.66 12.38
C GLU A 555 44.45 -50.26 11.77
N LEU A 556 45.52 -50.05 11.00
CA LEU A 556 45.74 -48.85 10.22
C LEU A 556 44.84 -48.86 8.98
N VAL A 557 43.93 -47.90 8.90
CA VAL A 557 43.04 -47.72 7.74
C VAL A 557 43.73 -46.89 6.67
N GLU A 558 44.41 -45.82 7.07
CA GLU A 558 44.97 -44.82 6.16
C GLU A 558 46.19 -44.13 6.76
N LYS A 559 47.10 -43.69 5.90
CA LYS A 559 48.24 -42.84 6.25
C LYS A 559 48.31 -41.65 5.28
N GLU A 560 48.13 -40.44 5.80
CA GLU A 560 48.45 -39.21 5.07
C GLU A 560 49.94 -38.86 5.27
N THR A 561 50.51 -38.12 4.33
CA THR A 561 51.89 -37.61 4.42
C THR A 561 51.94 -36.24 3.77
N ASP A 562 52.12 -35.21 4.59
CA ASP A 562 52.21 -33.82 4.15
C ASP A 562 53.67 -33.38 4.16
N HIS A 563 54.11 -32.80 3.05
CA HIS A 563 55.47 -32.30 2.90
C HIS A 563 55.49 -30.78 3.10
N VAL A 564 56.33 -30.29 4.02
CA VAL A 564 56.38 -28.88 4.41
C VAL A 564 57.77 -28.30 4.21
N THR A 565 57.89 -27.38 3.26
CA THR A 565 59.09 -26.58 3.01
C THR A 565 59.04 -25.29 3.81
N TYR A 566 60.03 -25.08 4.69
CA TYR A 566 60.28 -23.78 5.32
C TYR A 566 61.39 -23.04 4.59
N THR A 567 61.08 -21.85 4.07
CA THR A 567 62.07 -20.91 3.55
C THR A 567 62.91 -20.32 4.69
N PRO A 568 64.17 -19.93 4.45
CA PRO A 568 64.98 -19.27 5.46
C PRO A 568 64.40 -17.89 5.80
N SER A 569 64.42 -17.55 7.08
CA SER A 569 64.16 -16.17 7.51
C SER A 569 65.45 -15.39 7.36
N ASP A 570 65.45 -14.34 6.54
CA ASP A 570 66.61 -13.46 6.39
C ASP A 570 66.86 -12.63 7.66
N SER A 571 68.11 -12.21 7.88
CA SER A 571 68.43 -11.23 8.91
C SER A 571 68.08 -9.83 8.42
N VAL A 572 67.26 -9.06 9.14
CA VAL A 572 66.94 -7.67 8.79
C VAL A 572 67.78 -6.70 9.62
N VAL A 573 68.49 -5.81 8.93
CA VAL A 573 69.25 -4.70 9.51
C VAL A 573 68.56 -3.39 9.12
N CYS A 574 68.07 -2.64 10.11
CA CYS A 574 67.57 -1.28 9.90
C CYS A 574 68.73 -0.30 9.70
N THR A 575 68.65 0.58 8.70
CA THR A 575 69.76 1.46 8.27
C THR A 575 69.40 2.92 8.16
#